data_AF-A0A7S2B941-F1
#
_entry.id   AF-A0A7S2B941-F1
#
_cell.length_a   1.000
_cell.length_b   1.000
_cell.length_c   1.000
_cell.angle_alpha   90.00
_cell.angle_beta   90.00
_cell.angle_gamma   90.00
#
_symmetry.space_group_name_H-M   'P 1'
#
loop_
_entity.id
_entity.type
_entity.pdbx_description
1 polymer ?
#
loop_
_entity_poly.entity_id
_entity_poly.type
_entity_poly.pdbx_seq_one_letter_code
_entity_poly.pdbx_strand_id
1 'polypeptide(L)'
;TERNWLDVYPWERWSNKTIPVFNEGDAYVPKELKMTEGRTAPPPLLHETDLIKLMERHGIGTDATIAEHIAKVQARSYVNKDASNRFRATPLGLVLVDGYDA
;
A
#
# COMPACT_ATOMS: atom_id res chain seq x y z
N THR A 1 -9.91 28.78 -6.52
CA THR A 1 -10.08 27.31 -6.62
C THR A 1 -10.86 26.85 -5.42
N GLU A 2 -11.95 26.13 -5.65
CA GLU A 2 -12.86 25.64 -4.62
C GLU A 2 -12.55 24.17 -4.28
N ARG A 3 -12.81 23.76 -3.04
CA ARG A 3 -12.53 22.40 -2.55
C ARG A 3 -13.58 21.37 -3.01
N ASN A 4 -14.80 21.82 -3.34
CA ASN A 4 -15.88 21.01 -3.89
C ASN A 4 -16.16 19.78 -3.01
N TRP A 5 -16.25 18.59 -3.62
CA TRP A 5 -16.56 17.32 -2.95
C TRP A 5 -15.61 16.97 -1.78
N LEU A 6 -14.42 17.57 -1.71
CA LEU A 6 -13.48 17.38 -0.58
C LEU A 6 -13.99 17.97 0.74
N ASP A 7 -15.00 18.84 0.71
CA ASP A 7 -15.63 19.35 1.93
C ASP A 7 -16.56 18.31 2.59
N VAL A 8 -17.03 17.34 1.80
CA VAL A 8 -17.92 16.25 2.26
C VAL A 8 -17.15 14.93 2.45
N TYR A 9 -15.98 14.77 1.80
CA TYR A 9 -15.17 13.55 1.86
C TYR A 9 -13.82 13.77 2.57
N PRO A 10 -13.78 13.75 3.92
CA PRO A 10 -12.60 14.15 4.71
C PRO A 10 -11.47 13.11 4.73
N TRP A 11 -11.68 11.94 4.13
CA TRP A 11 -10.73 10.83 4.11
C TRP A 11 -9.60 11.04 3.09
N GLU A 12 -9.81 11.92 2.11
CA GLU A 12 -8.80 12.29 1.13
C GLU A 12 -8.22 13.66 1.44
N ARG A 13 -6.88 13.73 1.53
CA ARG A 13 -6.17 14.96 1.83
C ARG A 13 -5.57 15.53 0.56
N TRP A 14 -6.14 16.65 0.11
CA TRP A 14 -5.52 17.49 -0.89
C TRP A 14 -4.79 18.66 -0.23
N SER A 15 -3.50 18.81 -0.54
CA SER A 15 -2.68 19.91 -0.02
C SER A 15 -2.15 20.75 -1.17
N ASN A 16 -2.24 22.07 -1.03
CA ASN A 16 -1.69 22.99 -2.01
C ASN A 16 -0.28 23.39 -1.57
N LYS A 17 0.69 23.32 -2.48
CA LYS A 17 2.01 23.92 -2.27
C LYS A 17 2.06 25.23 -3.05
N THR A 18 2.19 26.35 -2.33
CA THR A 18 2.45 27.64 -2.97
C THR A 18 3.91 27.68 -3.43
N ILE A 19 4.09 27.98 -4.70
CA ILE A 19 5.40 28.19 -5.31
C ILE A 19 5.58 29.72 -5.44
N PRO A 20 6.77 30.27 -5.14
CA PRO A 20 7.05 31.68 -5.39
C PRO A 20 6.84 32.06 -6.86
N VAL A 21 6.55 33.33 -7.13
CA VAL A 21 6.44 33.85 -8.50
C VAL A 21 7.84 33.90 -9.12
N PHE A 22 7.99 33.29 -10.30
CA PHE A 22 9.18 33.37 -11.16
C PHE A 22 8.75 33.86 -12.53
N ASN A 23 9.52 34.78 -13.12
CA ASN A 23 9.32 35.26 -14.48
C ASN A 23 10.30 34.58 -15.43
N GLU A 24 9.93 34.51 -16.71
CA GLU A 24 10.83 34.04 -17.75
C GLU A 24 12.06 34.97 -17.82
N GLY A 25 13.26 34.39 -17.72
CA GLY A 25 14.53 35.12 -17.71
C GLY A 25 15.11 35.40 -16.31
N ASP A 26 14.41 35.07 -15.23
CA ASP A 26 14.93 35.25 -13.87
C ASP A 26 16.15 34.35 -13.62
N ALA A 27 17.28 34.98 -13.27
CA ALA A 27 18.47 34.28 -12.79
C ALA A 27 18.42 34.13 -11.27
N TYR A 28 18.62 32.91 -10.77
CA TYR A 28 18.66 32.63 -9.34
C TYR A 28 19.83 31.71 -8.98
N VAL A 29 20.30 31.82 -7.73
CA VAL A 29 21.35 30.95 -7.18
C VAL A 29 20.68 29.90 -6.29
N PRO A 30 20.81 28.59 -6.57
CA PRO A 30 20.29 27.55 -5.70
C PRO A 30 20.91 27.66 -4.30
N LYS A 31 20.07 27.55 -3.26
CA LYS A 31 20.53 27.58 -1.86
C LYS A 31 21.48 26.43 -1.54
N GLU A 32 21.28 25.28 -2.17
CA GLU A 32 22.04 24.06 -1.90
C GLU A 32 22.01 23.14 -3.13
N LEU A 33 23.16 22.55 -3.47
CA LEU A 33 23.27 21.48 -4.47
C LEU A 33 23.73 20.21 -3.75
N LYS A 34 22.84 19.22 -3.63
CA LYS A 34 23.13 17.91 -3.04
C LYS A 34 23.17 16.83 -4.09
N MET A 35 24.17 15.96 -4.01
CA MET A 35 24.16 14.66 -4.67
C MET A 35 23.66 13.62 -3.67
N THR A 36 22.40 13.20 -3.81
CA THR A 36 21.78 12.20 -2.94
C THR A 36 21.78 10.84 -3.62
N GLU A 37 22.25 9.81 -2.92
CA GLU A 37 22.13 8.43 -3.37
C GLU A 37 20.76 7.85 -3.01
N GLY A 38 20.22 7.01 -3.89
CA GLY A 38 18.99 6.26 -3.66
C GLY A 38 19.25 4.75 -3.65
N ARG A 39 18.36 3.99 -3.02
CA ARG A 39 18.37 2.52 -3.04
C ARG A 39 16.98 2.00 -3.39
N THR A 40 16.92 0.85 -4.05
CA THR A 40 15.66 0.12 -4.26
C THR A 40 15.23 -0.53 -2.96
N ALA A 41 13.93 -0.50 -2.68
CA ALA A 41 13.34 -1.20 -1.54
C ALA A 41 12.53 -2.41 -2.02
N PRO A 42 12.53 -3.53 -1.27
CA PRO A 42 11.65 -4.64 -1.58
C PRO A 42 10.18 -4.25 -1.38
N PRO A 43 9.24 -4.95 -2.03
CA PRO A 43 7.81 -4.75 -1.79
C PRO A 43 7.46 -5.00 -0.31
N PRO A 44 6.53 -4.22 0.27
CA PRO A 44 6.05 -4.48 1.61
C PRO A 44 5.22 -5.77 1.64
N LEU A 45 5.09 -6.34 2.84
CA LEU A 45 4.09 -7.38 3.09
C LEU A 45 2.68 -6.83 2.87
N LEU A 46 1.74 -7.72 2.53
CA LEU A 46 0.38 -7.34 2.16
C LEU A 46 -0.43 -6.89 3.39
N HIS A 47 -1.10 -5.75 3.27
CA HIS A 47 -2.24 -5.46 4.12
C HIS A 47 -3.48 -6.20 3.63
N GLU A 48 -4.53 -6.18 4.45
CA GLU A 48 -5.84 -6.75 4.09
C GLU A 48 -6.42 -6.15 2.81
N THR A 49 -6.29 -4.83 2.64
CA THR A 49 -6.69 -4.14 1.41
C THR A 49 -5.92 -4.62 0.18
N ASP A 50 -4.65 -4.97 0.32
CA ASP A 50 -3.82 -5.42 -0.80
C ASP A 50 -4.16 -6.86 -1.17
N LEU A 51 -4.39 -7.71 -0.16
CA LEU A 51 -4.83 -9.08 -0.37
C LEU A 51 -6.22 -9.14 -1.02
N ILE A 52 -7.17 -8.31 -0.58
CA ILE A 52 -8.50 -8.20 -1.21
C ILE A 52 -8.36 -7.84 -2.69
N LYS A 53 -7.58 -6.79 -3.01
CA LYS A 53 -7.34 -6.38 -4.40
C LYS A 53 -6.70 -7.49 -5.24
N LEU A 54 -5.81 -8.29 -4.66
CA LEU A 54 -5.20 -9.44 -5.34
C LEU A 54 -6.23 -10.54 -5.58
N MET A 55 -7.04 -10.87 -4.57
CA MET A 55 -8.12 -11.87 -4.70
C MET A 55 -9.12 -11.47 -5.80
N GLU A 56 -9.54 -10.21 -5.84
CA GLU A 56 -10.41 -9.66 -6.89
C GLU A 56 -9.75 -9.74 -8.28
N ARG A 57 -8.48 -9.32 -8.39
CA ARG A 57 -7.72 -9.36 -9.65
C ARG A 57 -7.62 -10.78 -10.21
N HIS A 58 -7.48 -11.77 -9.32
CA HIS A 58 -7.37 -13.18 -9.70
C HIS A 58 -8.72 -13.89 -9.76
N GLY A 59 -9.84 -13.21 -9.49
CA GLY A 59 -11.19 -13.78 -9.52
C GLY A 59 -11.45 -14.83 -8.45
N ILE A 60 -10.73 -14.80 -7.33
CA ILE A 60 -10.87 -15.76 -6.23
C ILE A 60 -11.72 -15.13 -5.14
N GLY A 61 -12.89 -15.72 -4.90
CA GLY A 61 -13.89 -15.15 -4.00
C GLY A 61 -14.68 -14.00 -4.64
N THR A 62 -15.70 -13.57 -3.93
CA THR A 62 -16.60 -12.46 -4.28
C THR A 62 -16.56 -11.42 -3.15
N ASP A 63 -17.08 -10.21 -3.39
CA ASP A 63 -17.20 -9.16 -2.36
C ASP A 63 -17.80 -9.68 -1.04
N ALA A 64 -18.77 -10.61 -1.14
CA ALA A 64 -19.40 -11.24 0.01
C ALA A 64 -18.55 -12.32 0.74
N THR A 65 -17.53 -12.90 0.09
CA THR A 65 -16.83 -14.10 0.61
C THR A 65 -15.34 -13.90 0.87
N ILE A 66 -14.72 -12.85 0.33
CA ILE A 66 -13.29 -12.58 0.51
C ILE A 66 -12.91 -12.46 1.99
N ALA A 67 -13.69 -11.72 2.77
CA ALA A 67 -13.45 -11.56 4.21
C ALA A 67 -13.48 -12.89 4.97
N GLU A 68 -14.39 -13.80 4.58
CA GLU A 68 -14.52 -15.13 5.20
C GLU A 68 -13.29 -16.01 4.90
N HIS A 69 -12.80 -15.99 3.65
CA HIS A 69 -11.58 -16.71 3.29
C HIS A 69 -10.36 -16.23 4.09
N ILE A 70 -10.19 -14.91 4.18
CA ILE A 70 -9.11 -14.27 4.94
C ILE A 70 -9.19 -14.62 6.44
N ALA A 71 -10.40 -14.65 7.00
CA ALA A 71 -10.60 -15.06 8.40
C ALA A 71 -10.24 -16.54 8.63
N LYS A 72 -10.62 -17.44 7.70
CA LYS A 72 -10.33 -18.89 7.82
C LYS A 72 -8.83 -19.20 7.79
N VAL A 73 -8.04 -18.54 6.94
CA VAL A 73 -6.58 -18.77 6.88
C VAL A 73 -5.86 -18.25 8.13
N GLN A 74 -6.36 -17.17 8.74
CA GLN A 74 -5.88 -16.68 10.03
C GLN A 74 -6.27 -17.62 11.18
N ALA A 75 -7.53 -18.07 11.22
CA ALA A 75 -8.02 -18.98 12.26
C ALA A 75 -7.27 -20.32 12.29
N ARG A 76 -6.78 -20.78 11.14
CA ARG A 76 -5.94 -21.98 11.02
C ARG A 76 -4.45 -21.74 11.26
N SER A 77 -4.06 -20.51 11.62
CA SER A 77 -2.68 -20.11 11.88
C SER A 77 -1.73 -20.34 10.70
N TYR A 78 -2.22 -20.25 9.47
CA TYR A 78 -1.37 -20.25 8.27
C TYR A 78 -0.71 -18.88 8.04
N VAL A 79 -1.39 -17.82 8.48
CA VAL A 79 -0.88 -16.43 8.43
C VAL A 79 -1.19 -15.74 9.75
N ASN A 80 -0.30 -14.83 10.15
CA ASN A 80 -0.47 -13.94 11.30
C ASN A 80 -0.30 -12.49 10.87
N LYS A 81 -0.86 -11.55 11.64
CA LYS A 81 -0.68 -10.11 11.43
C LYS A 81 0.53 -9.61 12.25
N ASP A 82 1.39 -8.83 11.62
CA ASP A 82 2.49 -8.14 12.32
C ASP A 82 1.98 -6.92 13.11
N ALA A 83 2.88 -6.24 13.83
CA ALA A 83 2.55 -5.03 14.58
C ALA A 83 2.03 -3.87 13.69
N SER A 84 2.25 -3.94 12.37
CA SER A 84 1.76 -3.01 11.37
C SER A 84 0.50 -3.51 10.65
N ASN A 85 -0.16 -4.57 11.15
CA ASN A 85 -1.36 -5.17 10.55
C ASN A 85 -1.14 -5.66 9.11
N ARG A 86 0.05 -6.18 8.81
CA ARG A 86 0.40 -6.86 7.54
C ARG A 86 0.46 -8.37 7.73
N PHE A 87 0.09 -9.12 6.70
CA PHE A 87 0.13 -10.58 6.73
C PHE A 87 1.56 -11.10 6.63
N ARG A 88 1.89 -12.01 7.56
CA ARG A 88 3.10 -12.81 7.57
C ARG A 88 2.73 -14.28 7.63
N ALA A 89 3.16 -15.05 6.64
CA ALA A 89 2.98 -16.50 6.64
C ALA A 89 3.73 -17.14 7.82
N THR A 90 3.11 -18.14 8.43
CA THR A 90 3.75 -18.97 9.45
C THR A 90 4.60 -20.06 8.77
N PRO A 91 5.54 -20.69 9.48
CA PRO A 91 6.29 -21.82 8.92
C PRO A 91 5.36 -22.93 8.39
N LEU A 92 4.25 -23.20 9.09
CA LEU A 92 3.25 -24.17 8.67
C LEU A 92 2.57 -23.77 7.35
N GLY A 93 2.12 -22.52 7.25
CA GLY A 93 1.46 -22.03 6.03
C GLY A 93 2.40 -22.04 4.82
N LEU A 94 3.67 -21.68 5.04
CA LEU A 94 4.69 -21.62 3.99
C LEU A 94 5.06 -23.03 3.48
N VAL A 95 5.33 -23.97 4.40
CA VAL A 95 5.62 -25.37 4.04
C VAL A 95 4.44 -26.04 3.34
N LEU A 96 3.21 -25.71 3.73
CA LEU A 96 2.02 -26.27 3.08
C LEU A 96 1.94 -25.83 1.61
N VAL A 97 2.14 -24.55 1.33
CA VAL A 97 2.12 -24.01 -0.05
C VAL A 97 3.28 -24.61 -0.85
N ASP A 98 4.52 -24.48 -0.34
CA ASP A 98 5.71 -24.98 -1.02
C ASP A 98 5.64 -26.50 -1.29
N GLY A 99 5.01 -27.26 -0.38
CA GLY A 99 4.87 -28.70 -0.52
C GLY A 99 3.83 -29.16 -1.55
N TYR A 100 2.82 -28.33 -1.87
CA TYR A 100 1.83 -28.63 -2.90
C TYR A 100 2.18 -28.03 -4.28
N ASP A 101 3.02 -26.99 -4.30
CA ASP A 101 3.47 -26.33 -5.53
C ASP A 101 4.67 -27.03 -6.22
N ALA A 102 5.19 -28.11 -5.62
CA ALA A 102 6.29 -28.94 -6.16
C ALA A 102 5.81 -29.99 -7.18
#